data_AF-S4PDK7-F1
#
_entry.id   AF-S4PDK7-F1
#
_cell.length_a   1.000
_cell.length_b   1.000
_cell.length_c   1.000
_cell.angle_alpha   90.00
_cell.angle_beta   90.00
_cell.angle_gamma   90.00
#
_symmetry.space_group_name_H-M   'P 1'
#
loop_
_entity.id
_entity.type
_entity.pdbx_description
1 polymer ?
#
loop_
_entity_poly.entity_id
_entity_poly.type
_entity_poly.pdbx_seq_one_letter_code
_entity_poly.pdbx_strand_id
1 'polypeptide(L)'
;MSPKNTTNKLRVRKGRSVVHKNLEDNYGAVVIANHEALAQVLEQVQQSAAMQPSLRGLKACTNLRWSDFSIQQNKTYTKAGKRFFYPALWKSNQGQVNVTLMLYKEQMVSQMVCQSVQPTTLSLNAITEFCDLVPLQQFGEEGEDLVQATIVVLAHANVDTIQSYGEDLHSETAKDNQPTDQIHEAIFMMLQLINGLKCLQARGVEEIPESLTSFIVLREVQPTHGSTMNLPSPDDRLSSLSAPKTNCYGRLCILQGLTDDMNCSKSTDEDLSSLCKCATKATEILLPRDKLTPLIKEILHEERAVSLNQAKSVLEFMLWAPFDVVQGVPAEERELSLQRWLDLERATVLHGLVRTRVQLNVFEQLHLMFLVRSTAKAMCDASVLLEKANVI
;
A
#
# COMPACT_ATOMS: atom_id res chain seq x y z
N MET A 1 -19.34 40.31 -51.98
CA MET A 1 -19.90 39.16 -51.26
C MET A 1 -19.59 37.90 -52.04
N SER A 2 -18.72 37.05 -51.51
CA SER A 2 -18.53 35.66 -51.92
C SER A 2 -18.01 34.90 -50.69
N PRO A 3 -18.73 33.86 -50.21
CA PRO A 3 -18.38 33.22 -48.95
C PRO A 3 -17.18 32.29 -49.16
N LYS A 4 -16.15 32.46 -48.34
CA LYS A 4 -15.05 31.49 -48.22
C LYS A 4 -15.58 30.27 -47.47
N ASN A 5 -15.88 29.20 -48.22
CA ASN A 5 -16.13 27.88 -47.64
C ASN A 5 -14.81 27.29 -47.14
N THR A 6 -14.52 27.48 -45.85
CA THR A 6 -13.48 26.74 -45.13
C THR A 6 -13.96 25.31 -44.96
N THR A 7 -13.57 24.43 -45.88
CA THR A 7 -13.81 22.98 -45.74
C THR A 7 -12.91 22.47 -44.63
N ASN A 8 -13.48 22.33 -43.42
CA ASN A 8 -12.90 21.52 -42.36
C ASN A 8 -12.81 20.08 -42.87
N LYS A 9 -11.65 19.70 -43.41
CA LYS A 9 -11.32 18.31 -43.68
C LYS A 9 -11.22 17.59 -42.34
N LEU A 10 -12.35 17.05 -41.88
CA LEU A 10 -12.36 15.97 -40.90
C LEU A 10 -11.43 14.89 -41.45
N ARG A 11 -10.26 14.75 -40.82
CA ARG A 11 -9.34 13.64 -41.08
C ARG A 11 -10.09 12.37 -40.72
N VAL A 12 -10.69 11.73 -41.72
CA VAL A 12 -11.26 10.39 -41.61
C VAL A 12 -10.13 9.50 -41.10
N ARG A 13 -10.14 9.21 -39.79
CA ARG A 13 -9.35 8.12 -39.24
C ARG A 13 -9.89 6.87 -39.90
N LYS A 14 -9.12 6.31 -40.84
CA LYS A 14 -9.34 5.00 -41.44
C LYS A 14 -9.70 4.04 -40.31
N GLY A 15 -10.95 3.56 -40.32
CA GLY A 15 -11.50 2.78 -39.23
C GLY A 15 -10.59 1.61 -38.89
N ARG A 16 -10.05 1.58 -37.68
CA ARG A 16 -9.59 0.34 -37.06
C ARG A 16 -10.84 -0.41 -36.60
N SER A 17 -11.69 -0.82 -37.54
CA SER A 17 -12.70 -1.83 -37.29
C SER A 17 -11.98 -3.16 -37.48
N VAL A 18 -11.32 -3.62 -36.41
CA VAL A 18 -10.82 -5.00 -36.34
C VAL A 18 -11.98 -5.81 -35.75
N VAL A 19 -13.06 -5.93 -36.52
CA VAL A 19 -14.07 -6.94 -36.21
C VAL A 19 -13.54 -8.23 -36.80
N HIS A 20 -13.07 -9.12 -35.93
CA HIS A 20 -12.65 -10.46 -36.32
C HIS A 20 -13.84 -11.26 -36.82
N LYS A 21 -13.58 -12.35 -37.58
CA LYS A 21 -14.64 -13.11 -38.25
C LYS A 21 -15.55 -13.90 -37.30
N ASN A 22 -15.06 -14.25 -36.10
CA ASN A 22 -15.83 -14.97 -35.07
C ASN A 22 -16.01 -14.07 -33.83
N LEU A 23 -17.01 -14.37 -33.00
CA LEU A 23 -17.24 -13.60 -31.76
C LEU A 23 -16.14 -13.85 -30.71
N GLU A 24 -15.50 -15.02 -30.75
CA GLU A 24 -14.45 -15.42 -29.81
C GLU A 24 -13.18 -14.59 -29.96
N ASP A 25 -12.70 -14.35 -31.18
CA ASP A 25 -11.53 -13.49 -31.43
C ASP A 25 -11.86 -12.04 -31.07
N ASN A 26 -13.09 -11.59 -31.32
CA ASN A 26 -13.55 -10.26 -30.92
C ASN A 26 -13.56 -10.11 -29.39
N TYR A 27 -14.06 -11.12 -28.67
CA TYR A 27 -14.02 -11.16 -27.22
C TYR A 27 -12.57 -11.14 -26.71
N GLY A 28 -11.70 -11.99 -27.25
CA GLY A 28 -10.28 -12.03 -26.90
C GLY A 28 -9.58 -10.69 -27.11
N ALA A 29 -9.85 -10.01 -28.23
CA ALA A 29 -9.31 -8.68 -28.52
C ALA A 29 -9.76 -7.62 -27.49
N VAL A 30 -11.03 -7.65 -27.08
CA VAL A 30 -11.57 -6.72 -26.06
C VAL A 30 -10.95 -6.99 -24.69
N VAL A 31 -10.82 -8.27 -24.31
CA VAL A 31 -10.20 -8.65 -23.03
C VAL A 31 -8.76 -8.16 -22.96
N ILE A 32 -7.97 -8.38 -24.01
CA ILE A 32 -6.59 -7.91 -24.09
C ILE A 32 -6.53 -6.38 -24.00
N ALA A 33 -7.36 -5.68 -24.78
CA ALA A 33 -7.40 -4.21 -24.77
C ALA A 33 -7.76 -3.63 -23.38
N ASN A 34 -8.71 -4.24 -22.67
CA ASN A 34 -9.08 -3.82 -21.32
C ASN A 34 -7.93 -4.05 -20.32
N HIS A 35 -7.28 -5.20 -20.42
CA HIS A 35 -6.12 -5.52 -19.58
C HIS A 35 -4.95 -4.55 -19.81
N GLU A 36 -4.60 -4.28 -21.07
CA GLU A 36 -3.56 -3.32 -21.44
C GLU A 36 -3.90 -1.90 -20.98
N ALA A 37 -5.16 -1.48 -21.10
CA ALA A 37 -5.60 -0.17 -20.63
C ALA A 37 -5.47 -0.04 -19.11
N LEU A 38 -5.86 -1.06 -18.34
CA LEU A 38 -5.67 -1.05 -16.88
C LEU A 38 -4.19 -1.03 -16.50
N ALA A 39 -3.34 -1.75 -17.22
CA ALA A 39 -1.90 -1.73 -16.99
C ALA A 39 -1.30 -0.32 -17.22
N GLN A 40 -1.75 0.38 -18.26
CA GLN A 40 -1.35 1.77 -18.52
C GLN A 40 -1.86 2.74 -17.42
N VAL A 41 -3.10 2.56 -16.96
CA VAL A 41 -3.64 3.36 -15.85
C VAL A 41 -2.83 3.11 -14.57
N LEU A 42 -2.49 1.86 -14.27
CA LEU A 42 -1.67 1.50 -13.11
C LEU A 42 -0.29 2.18 -13.18
N GLU A 43 0.36 2.15 -14.35
CA GLU A 43 1.64 2.82 -14.55
C GLU A 43 1.54 4.33 -14.33
N GLN A 44 0.48 4.96 -14.86
CA GLN A 44 0.22 6.39 -14.67
C GLN A 44 0.01 6.75 -13.19
N VAL A 45 -0.76 5.93 -12.45
CA VAL A 45 -1.00 6.14 -11.02
C VAL A 45 0.30 6.01 -10.23
N GLN A 46 1.14 5.02 -10.55
CA GLN A 46 2.43 4.82 -9.88
C GLN A 46 3.43 5.94 -10.15
N GLN A 47 3.35 6.61 -11.30
CA GLN A 47 4.20 7.76 -11.64
C GLN A 47 3.70 9.08 -11.03
N SER A 48 2.40 9.21 -10.75
CA SER A 48 1.77 10.45 -10.31
C SER A 48 1.60 10.52 -8.78
N ALA A 49 2.68 10.80 -8.04
CA ALA A 49 2.56 11.15 -6.62
C ALA A 49 1.99 12.58 -6.47
N ALA A 50 0.68 12.69 -6.21
CA ALA A 50 0.05 13.98 -5.97
C ALA A 50 0.47 14.54 -4.61
N MET A 51 1.31 15.58 -4.61
CA MET A 51 1.72 16.28 -3.39
C MET A 51 0.72 17.40 -3.04
N GLN A 52 0.31 17.46 -1.78
CA GLN A 52 -0.57 18.53 -1.29
C GLN A 52 0.06 19.91 -1.53
N PRO A 53 -0.72 20.91 -1.99
CA PRO A 53 -0.20 22.24 -2.29
C PRO A 53 0.52 22.91 -1.10
N SER A 54 0.02 22.69 0.13
CA SER A 54 0.61 23.19 1.38
C SER A 54 2.03 22.70 1.64
N LEU A 55 2.40 21.53 1.10
CA LEU A 55 3.71 20.91 1.30
C LEU A 55 4.71 21.26 0.18
N ARG A 56 4.27 21.94 -0.89
CA ARG A 56 5.15 22.37 -2.00
C ARG A 56 6.24 23.32 -1.53
N GLY A 57 5.91 24.24 -0.62
CA GLY A 57 6.87 25.17 -0.04
C GLY A 57 7.97 24.42 0.72
N LEU A 58 7.59 23.41 1.51
CA LEU A 58 8.52 22.60 2.30
C LEU A 58 9.51 21.84 1.42
N LYS A 59 9.03 21.23 0.33
CA LYS A 59 9.88 20.52 -0.64
C LYS A 59 10.91 21.44 -1.32
N ALA A 60 10.59 22.73 -1.47
CA ALA A 60 11.48 23.70 -2.11
C ALA A 60 12.52 24.32 -1.15
N CYS A 61 12.40 24.10 0.16
CA CYS A 61 13.35 24.61 1.15
C CYS A 61 14.69 23.85 1.07
N THR A 62 15.80 24.60 1.04
CA THR A 62 17.16 24.03 0.90
C THR A 62 18.01 24.08 2.17
N ASN A 63 17.56 24.78 3.22
CA ASN A 63 18.31 24.97 4.47
C ASN A 63 17.42 24.73 5.70
N LEU A 64 16.68 23.62 5.70
CA LEU A 64 15.81 23.27 6.82
C LEU A 64 16.66 23.00 8.07
N ARG A 65 16.13 23.45 9.21
CA ARG A 65 16.71 23.23 10.54
C ARG A 65 15.71 22.54 11.45
N TRP A 66 16.21 21.85 12.46
CA TRP A 66 15.41 21.28 13.52
C TRP A 66 14.47 22.31 14.17
N SER A 67 14.96 23.55 14.37
CA SER A 67 14.21 24.66 14.95
C SER A 67 13.00 25.13 14.14
N ASP A 68 12.94 24.79 12.85
CA ASP A 68 11.82 25.12 11.95
C ASP A 68 10.58 24.26 12.26
N PHE A 69 10.76 23.23 13.09
CA PHE A 69 9.70 22.32 13.50
C PHE A 69 9.42 22.45 15.00
N SER A 70 8.21 22.10 15.41
CA SER A 70 7.85 21.93 16.82
C SER A 70 7.07 20.64 17.01
N ILE A 71 7.59 19.76 17.87
CA ILE A 71 6.91 18.51 18.26
C ILE A 71 5.66 18.83 19.07
N GLN A 72 4.57 18.12 18.78
CA GLN A 72 3.32 18.24 19.54
C GLN A 72 3.45 17.51 20.89
N GLN A 73 3.63 18.27 21.97
CA GLN A 73 3.98 17.78 23.33
C GLN A 73 3.00 16.75 23.93
N ASN A 74 1.75 16.70 23.45
CA ASN A 74 0.72 15.82 24.00
C ASN A 74 0.68 14.42 23.35
N LYS A 75 1.52 14.15 22.35
CA LYS A 75 1.56 12.85 21.67
C LYS A 75 2.94 12.20 21.87
N THR A 76 2.92 10.94 22.32
CA THR A 76 4.12 10.10 22.41
C THR A 76 4.67 9.81 21.02
N TYR A 77 5.97 9.48 20.94
CA TYR A 77 6.57 9.03 19.69
C TYR A 77 6.23 7.57 19.41
N THR A 78 6.26 7.19 18.14
CA THR A 78 6.27 5.78 17.73
C THR A 78 7.70 5.37 17.40
N LYS A 79 8.18 4.27 17.97
CA LYS A 79 9.53 3.75 17.72
C LYS A 79 9.45 2.49 16.86
N ALA A 80 10.15 2.48 15.73
CA ALA A 80 10.34 1.30 14.89
C ALA A 80 11.85 1.04 14.74
N GLY A 81 12.38 0.11 15.55
CA GLY A 81 13.80 -0.16 15.64
C GLY A 81 14.56 1.09 16.12
N LYS A 82 15.51 1.57 15.32
CA LYS A 82 16.30 2.79 15.58
C LYS A 82 15.60 4.09 15.14
N ARG A 83 14.40 4.03 14.57
CA ARG A 83 13.69 5.20 14.00
C ARG A 83 12.57 5.66 14.92
N PHE A 84 12.47 6.97 15.11
CA PHE A 84 11.48 7.60 15.99
C PHE A 84 10.57 8.53 15.19
N PHE A 85 9.27 8.38 15.36
CA PHE A 85 8.27 9.13 14.61
C PHE A 85 7.51 10.08 15.53
N TYR A 86 7.47 11.36 15.14
CA TYR A 86 6.85 12.44 15.90
C TYR A 86 5.83 13.21 15.05
N PRO A 87 4.62 13.46 15.57
CA PRO A 87 3.76 14.49 15.01
C PRO A 87 4.33 15.88 15.31
N ALA A 88 4.42 16.72 14.29
CA ALA A 88 5.06 18.02 14.39
C ALA A 88 4.37 19.08 13.54
N LEU A 89 4.70 20.33 13.81
CA LEU A 89 4.29 21.49 13.03
C LEU A 89 5.52 22.09 12.35
N TRP A 90 5.45 22.25 11.03
CA TRP A 90 6.41 23.05 10.28
C TRP A 90 6.00 24.52 10.31
N LYS A 91 6.92 25.40 10.72
CA LYS A 91 6.71 26.85 10.73
C LYS A 91 7.02 27.41 9.35
N SER A 92 6.01 27.49 8.49
CA SER A 92 6.14 28.16 7.19
C SER A 92 5.85 29.67 7.31
N ASN A 93 6.39 30.44 6.38
CA ASN A 93 6.05 31.86 6.21
C ASN A 93 4.55 32.08 5.96
N GLN A 94 3.84 31.06 5.47
CA GLN A 94 2.40 31.10 5.17
C GLN A 94 1.52 30.54 6.30
N GLY A 95 2.12 30.15 7.44
CA GLY A 95 1.41 29.55 8.57
C GLY A 95 2.02 28.23 9.03
N GLN A 96 1.39 27.60 10.02
CA GLN A 96 1.84 26.30 10.53
C GLN A 96 1.22 25.16 9.70
N VAL A 97 2.04 24.19 9.31
CA VAL A 97 1.60 23.02 8.55
C VAL A 97 1.89 21.76 9.34
N ASN A 98 0.88 20.91 9.53
CA ASN A 98 1.08 19.61 10.18
C ASN A 98 1.94 18.70 9.31
N VAL A 99 2.92 18.04 9.94
CA VAL A 99 3.83 17.07 9.32
C VAL A 99 4.10 15.93 10.29
N THR A 100 4.72 14.86 9.80
CA THR A 100 5.28 13.80 10.64
C THR A 100 6.79 13.76 10.42
N LEU A 101 7.57 13.80 11.49
CA LEU A 101 9.03 13.71 11.45
C LEU A 101 9.46 12.28 11.78
N MET A 102 10.37 11.73 10.99
CA MET A 102 11.12 10.53 11.33
C MET A 102 12.56 10.93 11.67
N LEU A 103 13.04 10.53 12.84
CA LEU A 103 14.38 10.79 13.34
C LEU A 103 15.21 9.51 13.38
N TYR A 104 16.49 9.63 13.05
CA TYR A 104 17.45 8.53 13.07
C TYR A 104 18.86 9.06 13.36
N LYS A 105 19.54 8.51 14.38
CA LYS A 105 20.80 9.06 14.94
C LYS A 105 22.03 8.91 14.05
N GLU A 106 22.05 7.95 13.14
CA GLU A 106 23.25 7.74 12.34
C GLU A 106 23.21 8.60 11.07
N GLN A 107 24.37 9.13 10.68
CA GLN A 107 24.52 9.90 9.46
C GLN A 107 24.42 8.93 8.28
N MET A 108 23.23 8.85 7.70
CA MET A 108 23.02 8.11 6.47
C MET A 108 23.69 8.86 5.32
N VAL A 109 24.41 8.14 4.45
CA VAL A 109 24.81 8.70 3.15
C VAL A 109 23.51 9.03 2.43
N SER A 110 23.21 10.32 2.25
CA SER A 110 21.96 10.86 1.68
C SER A 110 21.48 10.08 0.45
N GLN A 111 20.60 9.09 0.66
CA GLN A 111 20.00 8.28 -0.41
C GLN A 111 18.60 7.76 -0.06
N MET A 112 17.95 8.23 1.03
CA MET A 112 16.60 7.78 1.37
C MET A 112 15.54 8.37 0.44
N VAL A 113 15.73 9.58 -0.09
CA VAL A 113 14.88 10.08 -1.17
C VAL A 113 15.27 9.42 -2.50
N CYS A 114 14.51 8.41 -2.93
CA CYS A 114 14.46 7.85 -4.28
C CYS A 114 15.34 6.64 -4.64
N GLN A 115 15.59 5.67 -3.76
CA GLN A 115 15.58 4.30 -4.29
C GLN A 115 14.13 3.89 -4.47
N SER A 116 13.69 3.85 -5.74
CA SER A 116 12.31 3.54 -6.12
C SER A 116 11.93 2.16 -5.60
N VAL A 117 11.37 2.09 -4.39
CA VAL A 117 10.70 0.89 -3.92
C VAL A 117 9.56 0.66 -4.90
N GLN A 118 9.70 -0.32 -5.77
CA GLN A 118 8.61 -0.81 -6.59
C GLN A 118 7.92 -1.94 -5.82
N PRO A 119 6.61 -1.87 -5.58
CA PRO A 119 5.67 -0.81 -5.97
C PRO A 119 5.75 0.43 -5.06
N THR A 120 5.48 1.61 -5.64
CA THR A 120 5.44 2.91 -4.92
C THR A 120 4.37 2.98 -3.83
N THR A 121 3.43 2.03 -3.81
CA THR A 121 2.45 1.88 -2.73
C THR A 121 3.13 1.66 -1.37
N LEU A 122 4.32 1.05 -1.36
CA LEU A 122 5.06 0.68 -0.16
C LEU A 122 6.20 1.66 0.21
N SER A 123 6.40 2.75 -0.55
CA SER A 123 7.48 3.70 -0.27
C SER A 123 7.12 4.68 0.84
N LEU A 124 8.11 4.99 1.68
CA LEU A 124 8.03 6.13 2.59
C LEU A 124 8.16 7.42 1.77
N ASN A 125 7.04 8.01 1.36
CA ASN A 125 6.98 9.18 0.48
C ASN A 125 7.46 10.44 1.20
N ALA A 126 8.77 10.56 1.39
CA ALA A 126 9.40 11.71 2.03
C ALA A 126 9.19 12.98 1.19
N ILE A 127 8.84 14.06 1.88
CA ILE A 127 8.77 15.40 1.28
C ILE A 127 10.18 15.94 1.09
N THR A 128 11.01 15.78 2.13
CA THR A 128 12.40 16.23 2.18
C THR A 128 13.17 15.48 3.29
N GLU A 129 14.49 15.47 3.20
CA GLU A 129 15.41 14.94 4.21
C GLU A 129 16.54 15.95 4.46
N PHE A 130 17.01 16.04 5.70
CA PHE A 130 18.17 16.84 6.06
C PHE A 130 18.83 16.30 7.33
N CYS A 131 20.06 16.73 7.61
CA CYS A 131 20.74 16.41 8.86
C CYS A 131 20.85 17.67 9.74
N ASP A 132 20.63 17.52 11.03
CA ASP A 132 20.84 18.60 12.00
C ASP A 132 21.13 18.04 13.40
N LEU A 133 21.41 18.94 14.35
CA LEU A 133 21.57 18.62 15.77
C LEU A 133 20.20 18.53 16.46
N VAL A 134 19.90 17.39 17.05
CA VAL A 134 18.63 17.09 17.74
C VAL A 134 18.91 16.71 19.20
N PRO A 135 18.10 17.18 20.17
CA PRO A 135 18.28 16.80 21.58
C PRO A 135 18.15 15.28 21.80
N LEU A 136 19.05 14.71 22.62
CA LEU A 136 19.07 13.27 22.93
C LEU A 136 17.75 12.74 23.48
N GLN A 137 16.98 13.57 24.19
CA GLN A 137 15.68 13.18 24.74
C GLN A 137 14.68 12.77 23.64
N GLN A 138 14.88 13.24 22.40
CA GLN A 138 14.05 12.83 21.25
C GLN A 138 14.33 11.40 20.76
N PHE A 139 15.23 10.69 21.44
CA PHE A 139 15.53 9.29 21.18
C PHE A 139 15.31 8.41 22.40
N GLY A 140 14.63 8.95 23.43
CA GLY A 140 14.37 8.23 24.68
C GLY A 140 15.60 8.04 25.56
N GLU A 141 16.66 8.83 25.34
CA GLU A 141 17.87 8.83 26.17
C GLU A 141 17.88 10.03 27.12
N GLU A 142 18.49 9.84 28.30
CA GLU A 142 18.66 10.91 29.29
C GLU A 142 19.86 11.80 28.94
N GLY A 143 19.75 13.10 29.21
CA GLY A 143 20.81 14.09 28.95
C GLY A 143 20.36 15.24 28.06
N GLU A 144 21.04 16.38 28.16
CA GLU A 144 20.76 17.60 27.36
C GLU A 144 21.61 17.74 26.11
N ASP A 145 22.50 16.76 25.85
CA ASP A 145 23.40 16.82 24.71
C ASP A 145 22.61 16.77 23.40
N LEU A 146 23.19 17.42 22.38
CA LEU A 146 22.69 17.37 21.03
C LEU A 146 23.44 16.28 20.27
N VAL A 147 22.69 15.45 19.54
CA VAL A 147 23.25 14.44 18.64
C VAL A 147 22.95 14.81 17.20
N GLN A 148 23.91 14.54 16.31
CA GLN A 148 23.66 14.65 14.88
C GLN A 148 22.65 13.58 14.46
N ALA A 149 21.60 13.96 13.74
CA ALA A 149 20.56 13.04 13.30
C ALA A 149 20.07 13.37 11.89
N THR A 150 19.65 12.32 11.18
CA THR A 150 18.90 12.44 9.93
C THR A 150 17.42 12.67 10.27
N ILE A 151 16.85 13.73 9.72
CA ILE A 151 15.44 14.12 9.88
C ILE A 151 14.76 13.97 8.52
N VAL A 152 13.78 13.08 8.45
CA VAL A 152 12.93 12.88 7.27
C VAL A 152 11.56 13.45 7.55
N VAL A 153 11.07 14.30 6.65
CA VAL A 153 9.77 14.97 6.80
C VAL A 153 8.75 14.31 5.90
N LEU A 154 7.65 13.84 6.50
CA LEU A 154 6.53 13.18 5.83
C LEU A 154 5.29 14.07 5.87
N ALA A 155 4.33 13.77 4.98
CA ALA A 155 2.99 14.33 5.09
C ALA A 155 2.36 13.94 6.44
N HIS A 156 1.42 14.74 6.94
CA HIS A 156 0.78 14.48 8.22
C HIS A 156 0.05 13.14 8.21
N ALA A 157 0.49 12.23 9.07
CA ALA A 157 -0.05 10.88 9.22
C ALA A 157 0.15 10.38 10.65
N ASN A 158 -0.77 9.55 11.12
CA ASN A 158 -0.53 8.71 12.29
C ASN A 158 0.37 7.55 11.87
N VAL A 159 1.36 7.24 12.70
CA VAL A 159 2.33 6.17 12.45
C VAL A 159 2.11 5.08 13.47
N ASP A 160 2.00 3.85 13.00
CA ASP A 160 1.88 2.67 13.84
C ASP A 160 2.97 1.66 13.47
N THR A 161 3.42 0.89 14.45
CA THR A 161 4.16 -0.36 14.20
C THR A 161 3.16 -1.45 13.80
N ILE A 162 3.64 -2.57 13.24
CA ILE A 162 2.76 -3.73 12.99
C ILE A 162 2.11 -4.21 14.29
N GLN A 163 2.88 -4.20 15.38
CA GLN A 163 2.42 -4.59 16.71
C GLN A 163 1.29 -3.68 17.22
N SER A 164 1.54 -2.36 17.29
CA SER A 164 0.53 -1.40 17.78
C SER A 164 -0.69 -1.34 16.87
N TYR A 165 -0.53 -1.50 15.56
CA TYR A 165 -1.65 -1.57 14.63
C TYR A 165 -2.49 -2.84 14.86
N GLY A 166 -1.86 -3.99 15.08
CA GLY A 166 -2.57 -5.23 15.41
C GLY A 166 -3.32 -5.12 16.75
N GLU A 167 -2.70 -4.52 17.76
CA GLU A 167 -3.35 -4.26 19.06
C GLU A 167 -4.58 -3.36 18.91
N ASP A 168 -4.47 -2.26 18.16
CA ASP A 168 -5.60 -1.37 17.84
C ASP A 168 -6.73 -2.17 17.15
N LEU A 169 -6.38 -2.92 16.09
CA LEU A 169 -7.32 -3.71 15.29
C LEU A 169 -8.09 -4.73 16.13
N HIS A 170 -7.42 -5.40 17.08
CA HIS A 170 -8.07 -6.35 17.99
C HIS A 170 -8.78 -5.65 19.16
N SER A 171 -8.40 -4.44 19.55
CA SER A 171 -9.05 -3.72 20.66
C SER A 171 -10.47 -3.23 20.31
N GLU A 172 -10.71 -2.93 19.04
CA GLU A 172 -12.02 -2.52 18.52
C GLU A 172 -13.04 -3.67 18.49
N THR A 173 -12.61 -4.93 18.62
CA THR A 173 -13.50 -6.11 18.73
C THR A 173 -14.45 -6.04 19.95
N ALA A 174 -14.14 -5.21 20.95
CA ALA A 174 -14.95 -5.08 22.15
C ALA A 174 -16.10 -4.05 22.05
N LYS A 175 -16.16 -3.23 20.99
CA LYS A 175 -17.02 -2.04 20.97
C LYS A 175 -18.07 -1.95 19.87
N ASP A 176 -17.96 -2.64 18.72
CA ASP A 176 -18.98 -2.57 17.67
C ASP A 176 -19.19 -3.88 16.87
N ASN A 177 -20.44 -4.14 16.50
CA ASN A 177 -20.96 -5.36 15.86
C ASN A 177 -20.59 -5.52 14.35
N GLN A 178 -19.40 -5.11 13.90
CA GLN A 178 -18.97 -5.28 12.51
C GLN A 178 -17.68 -6.12 12.36
N PRO A 179 -17.73 -7.43 12.70
CA PRO A 179 -16.57 -8.32 12.62
C PRO A 179 -16.03 -8.49 11.20
N THR A 180 -16.89 -8.39 10.17
CA THR A 180 -16.49 -8.60 8.77
C THR A 180 -15.54 -7.52 8.25
N ASP A 181 -15.76 -6.25 8.61
CA ASP A 181 -14.94 -5.14 8.14
C ASP A 181 -13.53 -5.16 8.76
N GLN A 182 -13.43 -5.59 10.03
CA GLN A 182 -12.15 -5.76 10.73
C GLN A 182 -11.34 -6.94 10.17
N ILE A 183 -11.99 -8.07 9.88
CA ILE A 183 -11.32 -9.22 9.22
C ILE A 183 -10.81 -8.78 7.84
N HIS A 184 -11.60 -8.03 7.09
CA HIS A 184 -11.20 -7.50 5.80
C HIS A 184 -9.98 -6.56 5.93
N GLU A 185 -9.95 -5.69 6.94
CA GLU A 185 -8.80 -4.84 7.25
C GLU A 185 -7.55 -5.64 7.63
N ALA A 186 -7.69 -6.68 8.46
CA ALA A 186 -6.60 -7.58 8.82
C ALA A 186 -5.98 -8.26 7.60
N ILE A 187 -6.83 -8.83 6.73
CA ILE A 187 -6.42 -9.49 5.49
C ILE A 187 -5.73 -8.49 4.57
N PHE A 188 -6.25 -7.27 4.46
CA PHE A 188 -5.67 -6.22 3.64
C PHE A 188 -4.28 -5.79 4.14
N MET A 189 -4.11 -5.58 5.44
CA MET A 189 -2.81 -5.24 6.02
C MET A 189 -1.81 -6.39 5.84
N MET A 190 -2.25 -7.64 6.05
CA MET A 190 -1.41 -8.82 5.82
C MET A 190 -0.99 -8.93 4.35
N LEU A 191 -1.87 -8.63 3.40
CA LEU A 191 -1.54 -8.60 1.97
C LEU A 191 -0.48 -7.54 1.65
N GLN A 192 -0.59 -6.34 2.23
CA GLN A 192 0.43 -5.31 2.10
C GLN A 192 1.80 -5.80 2.61
N LEU A 193 1.81 -6.50 3.74
CA LEU A 193 3.03 -7.04 4.34
C LEU A 193 3.66 -8.13 3.48
N ILE A 194 2.88 -9.09 2.97
CA ILE A 194 3.38 -10.11 2.03
C ILE A 194 3.95 -9.44 0.77
N ASN A 195 3.29 -8.42 0.22
CA ASN A 195 3.83 -7.67 -0.92
C ASN A 195 5.16 -6.97 -0.56
N GLY A 196 5.30 -6.46 0.66
CA GLY A 196 6.53 -5.89 1.17
C GLY A 196 7.66 -6.92 1.27
N LEU A 197 7.39 -8.08 1.87
CA LEU A 197 8.37 -9.16 1.96
C LEU A 197 8.78 -9.67 0.57
N LYS A 198 7.85 -9.81 -0.37
CA LYS A 198 8.19 -10.16 -1.76
C LYS A 198 9.06 -9.11 -2.45
N CYS A 199 8.83 -7.83 -2.13
CA CYS A 199 9.66 -6.73 -2.64
C CYS A 199 11.08 -6.82 -2.08
N LEU A 200 11.25 -7.19 -0.81
CA LEU A 200 12.55 -7.47 -0.21
C LEU A 200 13.22 -8.69 -0.86
N GLN A 201 12.48 -9.79 -1.01
CA GLN A 201 12.95 -11.01 -1.67
C GLN A 201 13.46 -10.75 -3.09
N ALA A 202 12.73 -9.96 -3.87
CA ALA A 202 13.12 -9.60 -5.24
C ALA A 202 14.42 -8.78 -5.31
N ARG A 203 14.86 -8.18 -4.20
CA ARG A 203 16.13 -7.45 -4.07
C ARG A 203 17.26 -8.32 -3.48
N GLY A 204 17.01 -9.60 -3.25
CA GLY A 204 17.98 -10.51 -2.63
C GLY A 204 18.08 -10.39 -1.12
N VAL A 205 17.10 -9.75 -0.45
CA VAL A 205 17.02 -9.78 1.01
C VAL A 205 16.37 -11.11 1.43
N GLU A 206 17.08 -11.89 2.24
CA GLU A 206 16.61 -13.20 2.70
C GLU A 206 16.10 -13.17 4.15
N GLU A 207 16.64 -12.26 4.96
CA GLU A 207 16.34 -12.14 6.39
C GLU A 207 16.11 -10.69 6.79
N ILE A 208 15.24 -10.49 7.76
CA ILE A 208 14.95 -9.18 8.39
C ILE A 208 14.76 -9.35 9.90
N PRO A 209 14.79 -8.26 10.68
CA PRO A 209 14.49 -8.33 12.11
C PRO A 209 13.14 -8.95 12.39
N GLU A 210 13.10 -9.93 13.29
CA GLU A 210 11.87 -10.62 13.68
C GLU A 210 10.87 -9.66 14.37
N SER A 211 11.32 -8.52 14.87
CA SER A 211 10.47 -7.47 15.45
C SER A 211 9.63 -6.72 14.40
N LEU A 212 9.81 -7.00 13.09
CA LEU A 212 9.12 -6.34 11.97
C LEU A 212 9.31 -4.81 11.94
N THR A 213 10.36 -4.29 12.59
CA THR A 213 10.71 -2.86 12.68
C THR A 213 11.12 -2.25 11.34
N SER A 214 11.30 -3.09 10.30
CA SER A 214 11.50 -2.66 8.92
C SER A 214 10.23 -2.09 8.27
N PHE A 215 9.07 -2.28 8.91
CA PHE A 215 7.77 -1.82 8.42
C PHE A 215 7.10 -0.87 9.40
N ILE A 216 6.35 0.08 8.85
CA ILE A 216 5.39 0.90 9.60
C ILE A 216 4.09 1.02 8.82
N VAL A 217 3.02 1.36 9.52
CA VAL A 217 1.72 1.69 8.95
C VAL A 217 1.51 3.19 9.06
N LEU A 218 1.11 3.83 7.96
CA LEU A 218 0.71 5.22 7.92
C LEU A 218 -0.80 5.33 7.73
N ARG A 219 -1.50 5.93 8.69
CA ARG A 219 -2.92 6.28 8.57
C ARG A 219 -3.05 7.78 8.28
N GLU A 220 -3.72 8.14 7.20
CA GLU A 220 -3.96 9.54 6.87
C GLU A 220 -4.92 10.16 7.90
N VAL A 221 -4.54 11.29 8.48
CA VAL A 221 -5.38 11.99 9.46
C VAL A 221 -6.37 12.86 8.70
N GLN A 222 -7.63 12.43 8.67
CA GLN A 222 -8.69 13.22 8.05
C GLN A 222 -8.85 14.53 8.85
N PRO A 223 -8.91 15.70 8.18
CA PRO A 223 -9.09 16.96 8.88
C PRO A 223 -10.46 16.96 9.58
N THR A 224 -10.45 16.93 10.90
CA THR A 224 -11.65 17.08 11.73
C THR A 224 -12.23 18.47 11.47
N HIS A 225 -13.34 18.52 10.74
CA HIS A 225 -14.24 19.66 10.53
C HIS A 225 -13.59 20.99 10.09
N GLY A 226 -13.85 21.41 8.83
CA GLY A 226 -13.76 22.84 8.52
C GLY A 226 -13.60 23.31 7.07
N SER A 227 -13.48 22.45 6.05
CA SER A 227 -13.37 22.93 4.66
C SER A 227 -13.88 21.92 3.63
N THR A 228 -15.18 21.62 3.68
CA THR A 228 -15.90 21.07 2.53
C THR A 228 -16.18 22.21 1.55
N MET A 229 -15.21 22.54 0.71
CA MET A 229 -15.50 23.16 -0.59
C MET A 229 -15.09 22.18 -1.68
N ASN A 230 -16.12 21.55 -2.26
CA ASN A 230 -16.12 20.91 -3.58
C ASN A 230 -15.21 19.69 -3.81
N LEU A 231 -15.06 18.80 -2.83
CA LEU A 231 -14.77 17.40 -3.16
C LEU A 231 -16.10 16.64 -3.31
N PRO A 232 -16.27 15.79 -4.33
CA PRO A 232 -17.48 14.96 -4.43
C PRO A 232 -17.66 14.18 -3.13
N SER A 233 -18.92 14.05 -2.70
CA SER A 233 -19.32 13.16 -1.61
C SER A 233 -18.59 11.82 -1.74
N PRO A 234 -18.13 11.19 -0.64
CA PRO A 234 -17.57 9.84 -0.68
C PRO A 234 -18.49 8.80 -1.33
N ASP A 235 -19.80 9.08 -1.42
CA ASP A 235 -20.79 8.22 -2.10
C ASP A 235 -20.65 8.16 -3.64
N ASP A 236 -19.90 9.07 -4.27
CA ASP A 236 -19.62 9.04 -5.73
C ASP A 236 -18.30 8.33 -6.09
N ARG A 237 -17.59 7.79 -5.09
CA ARG A 237 -16.38 6.98 -5.32
C ARG A 237 -16.81 5.61 -5.80
N LEU A 238 -16.39 5.25 -7.02
CA LEU A 238 -16.40 3.90 -7.63
C LEU A 238 -17.20 2.86 -6.82
N SER A 239 -18.53 2.96 -6.84
CA SER A 239 -19.44 2.09 -6.07
C SER A 239 -19.39 0.62 -6.49
N SER A 240 -18.56 0.29 -7.50
CA SER A 240 -18.28 -1.06 -7.96
C SER A 240 -17.06 -1.71 -7.30
N LEU A 241 -16.20 -0.95 -6.61
CA LEU A 241 -15.11 -1.54 -5.85
C LEU A 241 -15.69 -1.92 -4.49
N SER A 242 -15.55 -3.18 -4.09
CA SER A 242 -15.90 -3.72 -2.76
C SER A 242 -15.15 -3.05 -1.59
N ALA A 243 -14.65 -1.83 -1.76
CA ALA A 243 -14.01 -1.04 -0.73
C ALA A 243 -15.03 -0.72 0.37
N PRO A 244 -14.72 -1.08 1.63
CA PRO A 244 -15.52 -0.67 2.76
C PRO A 244 -15.65 0.86 2.81
N LYS A 245 -16.78 1.32 3.37
CA LYS A 245 -17.19 2.74 3.35
C LYS A 245 -16.19 3.67 4.04
N THR A 246 -15.25 3.12 4.80
CA THR A 246 -14.24 3.84 5.54
C THR A 246 -12.93 3.89 4.75
N ASN A 247 -12.56 5.07 4.23
CA ASN A 247 -11.25 5.33 3.63
C ASN A 247 -10.10 5.33 4.68
N CYS A 248 -10.18 4.49 5.71
CA CYS A 248 -9.33 4.54 6.90
C CYS A 248 -8.16 3.54 6.87
N TYR A 249 -8.02 2.75 5.80
CA TYR A 249 -6.97 1.74 5.71
C TYR A 249 -5.58 2.33 5.88
N GLY A 250 -4.83 1.73 6.81
CA GLY A 250 -3.41 2.02 6.95
C GLY A 250 -2.63 1.63 5.69
N ARG A 251 -1.68 2.48 5.30
CA ARG A 251 -0.73 2.21 4.22
C ARG A 251 0.57 1.69 4.81
N LEU A 252 0.93 0.46 4.47
CA LEU A 252 2.21 -0.11 4.87
C LEU A 252 3.36 0.56 4.11
N CYS A 253 4.42 0.93 4.82
CA CYS A 253 5.65 1.44 4.23
C CYS A 253 6.85 0.59 4.67
N ILE A 254 7.76 0.35 3.74
CA ILE A 254 9.07 -0.24 4.03
C ILE A 254 10.03 0.91 4.35
N LEU A 255 10.68 0.84 5.51
CA LEU A 255 11.64 1.85 5.97
C LEU A 255 13.04 1.62 5.37
N GLN A 256 13.13 1.36 4.07
CA GLN A 256 14.33 0.79 3.49
C GLN A 256 15.53 1.76 3.38
N GLY A 257 16.66 1.25 3.86
CA GLY A 257 18.06 1.72 3.78
C GLY A 257 19.00 0.57 4.22
N LEU A 258 18.63 -0.67 3.89
CA LEU A 258 19.07 -1.90 4.58
C LEU A 258 20.17 -2.64 3.81
N THR A 259 21.41 -2.15 3.80
CA THR A 259 22.56 -3.01 3.39
C THR A 259 23.89 -2.77 4.08
N ASP A 260 24.13 -1.66 4.77
CA ASP A 260 25.38 -1.53 5.54
C ASP A 260 25.24 -1.95 7.02
N ASP A 261 24.01 -1.96 7.57
CA ASP A 261 23.76 -2.49 8.92
C ASP A 261 23.87 -4.01 8.99
N MET A 262 23.67 -4.74 7.89
CA MET A 262 23.85 -6.21 7.85
C MET A 262 25.32 -6.65 7.85
N ASN A 263 26.23 -5.76 7.43
CA ASN A 263 27.68 -6.02 7.48
C ASN A 263 28.35 -5.46 8.74
N CYS A 264 27.64 -4.65 9.54
CA CYS A 264 28.09 -4.25 10.86
C CYS A 264 27.65 -5.27 11.91
N SER A 265 28.15 -6.50 11.76
CA SER A 265 28.14 -7.49 12.82
C SER A 265 28.82 -6.88 14.05
N LYS A 266 28.05 -6.41 15.05
CA LYS A 266 28.37 -6.42 16.50
C LYS A 266 27.50 -5.54 17.40
N SER A 267 26.56 -4.71 16.92
CA SER A 267 25.92 -3.70 17.81
C SER A 267 24.40 -3.77 17.99
N THR A 268 23.65 -4.64 17.31
CA THR A 268 22.21 -4.79 17.58
C THR A 268 21.81 -6.24 17.78
N ASP A 269 21.40 -6.53 19.00
CA ASP A 269 20.84 -7.77 19.57
C ASP A 269 19.47 -8.19 18.96
N GLU A 270 19.19 -7.82 17.71
CA GLU A 270 17.92 -8.20 17.05
C GLU A 270 18.10 -9.51 16.27
N ASP A 271 17.37 -10.54 16.69
CA ASP A 271 17.31 -11.81 15.99
C ASP A 271 16.75 -11.62 14.57
N LEU A 272 17.56 -12.01 13.59
CA LEU A 272 17.16 -12.04 12.19
C LEU A 272 16.38 -13.33 11.91
N SER A 273 15.37 -13.21 11.06
CA SER A 273 14.52 -14.33 10.67
C SER A 273 14.25 -14.31 9.18
N SER A 274 14.01 -15.51 8.62
CA SER A 274 13.60 -15.65 7.22
C SER A 274 12.33 -14.85 6.95
N LEU A 275 12.15 -14.38 5.71
CA LEU A 275 10.94 -13.64 5.32
C LEU A 275 9.65 -14.42 5.62
N CYS A 276 9.67 -15.75 5.47
CA CYS A 276 8.51 -16.59 5.78
C CYS A 276 8.22 -16.64 7.29
N LYS A 277 9.24 -16.74 8.15
CA LYS A 277 9.05 -16.66 9.62
C LYS A 277 8.51 -15.30 10.05
N CYS A 278 9.02 -14.22 9.47
CA CYS A 278 8.50 -12.88 9.70
C CYS A 278 7.04 -12.75 9.27
N ALA A 279 6.66 -13.33 8.13
CA ALA A 279 5.26 -13.40 7.73
C ALA A 279 4.42 -14.23 8.72
N THR A 280 4.90 -15.38 9.19
CA THR A 280 4.21 -16.21 10.20
C THR A 280 3.96 -15.41 11.47
N LYS A 281 4.93 -14.66 11.97
CA LYS A 281 4.74 -13.78 13.12
C LYS A 281 3.72 -12.67 12.85
N ALA A 282 3.77 -12.05 11.67
CA ALA A 282 2.78 -11.06 11.28
C ALA A 282 1.35 -11.63 11.26
N THR A 283 1.16 -12.91 10.88
CA THR A 283 -0.17 -13.53 10.95
C THR A 283 -0.71 -13.61 12.37
N GLU A 284 0.15 -13.78 13.38
CA GLU A 284 -0.26 -13.83 14.79
C GLU A 284 -0.67 -12.47 15.33
N ILE A 285 -0.05 -11.41 14.80
CA ILE A 285 -0.32 -10.04 15.19
C ILE A 285 -1.58 -9.52 14.49
N LEU A 286 -1.73 -9.77 13.19
CA LEU A 286 -2.75 -9.12 12.36
C LEU A 286 -4.03 -9.94 12.20
N LEU A 287 -3.92 -11.25 11.92
CA LEU A 287 -5.08 -12.05 11.53
C LEU A 287 -5.83 -12.63 12.75
N PRO A 288 -7.15 -12.78 12.68
CA PRO A 288 -7.93 -13.43 13.73
C PRO A 288 -7.57 -14.92 13.86
N ARG A 289 -7.90 -15.56 15.00
CA ARG A 289 -7.65 -17.00 15.23
C ARG A 289 -8.66 -17.93 14.53
N ASP A 290 -9.07 -17.57 13.31
CA ASP A 290 -9.97 -18.35 12.48
C ASP A 290 -9.21 -19.25 11.50
N LYS A 291 -9.93 -20.07 10.71
CA LYS A 291 -9.37 -21.07 9.79
C LYS A 291 -8.41 -20.52 8.71
N LEU A 292 -8.50 -19.22 8.40
CA LEU A 292 -7.59 -18.58 7.45
C LEU A 292 -6.15 -18.52 7.99
N THR A 293 -5.98 -18.19 9.26
CA THR A 293 -4.66 -18.04 9.89
C THR A 293 -3.82 -19.33 9.89
N PRO A 294 -4.32 -20.50 10.31
CA PRO A 294 -3.55 -21.74 10.23
C PRO A 294 -3.23 -22.13 8.79
N LEU A 295 -4.12 -21.87 7.81
CA LEU A 295 -3.83 -22.09 6.39
C LEU A 295 -2.64 -21.23 5.92
N ILE A 296 -2.65 -19.93 6.18
CA ILE A 296 -1.55 -19.05 5.79
C ILE A 296 -0.25 -19.46 6.48
N LYS A 297 -0.31 -19.84 7.77
CA LYS A 297 0.86 -20.36 8.50
C LYS A 297 1.41 -21.65 7.89
N GLU A 298 0.55 -22.59 7.49
CA GLU A 298 0.96 -23.84 6.83
C GLU A 298 1.70 -23.55 5.52
N ILE A 299 1.15 -22.67 4.68
CA ILE A 299 1.79 -22.26 3.42
C ILE A 299 3.18 -21.64 3.67
N LEU A 300 3.29 -20.77 4.67
CA LEU A 300 4.54 -20.08 5.03
C LEU A 300 5.56 -21.01 5.67
N HIS A 301 5.13 -22.04 6.40
CA HIS A 301 6.01 -22.99 7.07
C HIS A 301 6.88 -23.81 6.10
N GLU A 302 6.45 -23.96 4.85
CA GLU A 302 7.24 -24.65 3.84
C GLU A 302 8.55 -23.91 3.48
N GLU A 303 8.67 -22.61 3.80
CA GLU A 303 9.81 -21.75 3.50
C GLU A 303 10.32 -21.80 2.04
N ARG A 304 9.41 -22.06 1.10
CA ARG A 304 9.75 -22.13 -0.33
C ARG A 304 9.67 -20.74 -0.97
N ALA A 305 10.38 -20.57 -2.09
CA ALA A 305 10.28 -19.35 -2.91
C ALA A 305 8.83 -19.05 -3.37
N VAL A 306 7.97 -20.06 -3.42
CA VAL A 306 6.55 -19.95 -3.79
C VAL A 306 5.62 -19.64 -2.62
N SER A 307 6.04 -19.84 -1.36
CA SER A 307 5.17 -19.72 -0.18
C SER A 307 4.57 -18.32 -0.05
N LEU A 308 5.37 -17.27 -0.22
CA LEU A 308 4.88 -15.88 -0.23
C LEU A 308 3.93 -15.60 -1.40
N ASN A 309 4.13 -16.26 -2.55
CA ASN A 309 3.22 -16.13 -3.71
C ASN A 309 1.87 -16.80 -3.43
N GLN A 310 1.86 -18.00 -2.86
CA GLN A 310 0.63 -18.71 -2.51
C GLN A 310 -0.15 -17.97 -1.42
N ALA A 311 0.53 -17.53 -0.35
CA ALA A 311 -0.08 -16.73 0.70
C ALA A 311 -0.69 -15.44 0.14
N LYS A 312 0.04 -14.75 -0.76
CA LYS A 312 -0.50 -13.59 -1.50
C LYS A 312 -1.78 -13.94 -2.25
N SER A 313 -1.77 -14.99 -3.07
CA SER A 313 -2.93 -15.37 -3.89
C SER A 313 -4.15 -15.72 -3.03
N VAL A 314 -3.95 -16.38 -1.89
CA VAL A 314 -5.04 -16.66 -0.93
C VAL A 314 -5.61 -15.36 -0.35
N LEU A 315 -4.76 -14.43 0.10
CA LEU A 315 -5.22 -13.15 0.65
C LEU A 315 -5.92 -12.27 -0.41
N GLU A 316 -5.41 -12.25 -1.65
CA GLU A 316 -6.06 -11.55 -2.77
C GLU A 316 -7.43 -12.16 -3.10
N PHE A 317 -7.53 -13.49 -3.07
CA PHE A 317 -8.80 -14.18 -3.27
C PHE A 317 -9.81 -13.77 -2.19
N MET A 318 -9.40 -13.75 -0.93
CA MET A 318 -10.28 -13.37 0.18
C MET A 318 -10.78 -11.92 0.13
N LEU A 319 -10.04 -11.01 -0.51
CA LEU A 319 -10.42 -9.60 -0.62
C LEU A 319 -11.29 -9.29 -1.84
N TRP A 320 -10.98 -9.90 -2.98
CA TRP A 320 -11.53 -9.46 -4.27
C TRP A 320 -12.15 -10.56 -5.12
N ALA A 321 -11.92 -11.84 -4.84
CA ALA A 321 -12.46 -12.89 -5.69
C ALA A 321 -13.95 -13.20 -5.41
N PRO A 322 -14.68 -13.69 -6.42
CA PRO A 322 -16.10 -14.00 -6.30
C PRO A 322 -16.34 -15.37 -5.65
N PHE A 323 -16.74 -15.39 -4.38
CA PHE A 323 -17.07 -16.65 -3.69
C PHE A 323 -18.24 -17.40 -4.35
N ASP A 324 -19.23 -16.68 -4.86
CA ASP A 324 -20.41 -17.23 -5.54
C ASP A 324 -20.07 -17.93 -6.86
N VAL A 325 -19.02 -17.51 -7.56
CA VAL A 325 -18.56 -18.12 -8.81
C VAL A 325 -17.81 -19.44 -8.57
N VAL A 326 -17.21 -19.62 -7.40
CA VAL A 326 -16.49 -20.87 -7.06
C VAL A 326 -17.35 -21.86 -6.29
N GLN A 327 -18.39 -21.40 -5.61
CA GLN A 327 -19.24 -22.22 -4.76
C GLN A 327 -19.97 -23.28 -5.58
N GLY A 328 -19.73 -24.56 -5.25
CA GLY A 328 -20.37 -25.70 -5.92
C GLY A 328 -19.87 -25.98 -7.34
N VAL A 329 -18.87 -25.25 -7.83
CA VAL A 329 -18.24 -25.48 -9.13
C VAL A 329 -17.04 -26.42 -8.96
N PRO A 330 -16.98 -27.55 -9.70
CA PRO A 330 -15.83 -28.45 -9.69
C PRO A 330 -14.53 -27.72 -10.02
N ALA A 331 -13.42 -28.11 -9.39
CA ALA A 331 -12.13 -27.46 -9.58
C ALA A 331 -11.67 -27.40 -11.06
N GLU A 332 -12.05 -28.40 -11.87
CA GLU A 332 -11.71 -28.49 -13.29
C GLU A 332 -12.37 -27.40 -14.16
N GLU A 333 -13.56 -26.94 -13.78
CA GLU A 333 -14.32 -25.91 -14.51
C GLU A 333 -14.11 -24.50 -13.92
N ARG A 334 -13.58 -24.43 -12.70
CA ARG A 334 -13.45 -23.21 -11.92
C ARG A 334 -12.53 -22.18 -12.56
N GLU A 335 -11.42 -22.62 -13.16
CA GLU A 335 -10.48 -21.72 -13.84
C GLU A 335 -11.16 -20.94 -14.98
N LEU A 336 -12.00 -21.60 -15.79
CA LEU A 336 -12.72 -20.94 -16.88
C LEU A 336 -13.74 -19.92 -16.36
N SER A 337 -14.48 -20.27 -15.30
CA SER A 337 -15.46 -19.37 -14.66
C SER A 337 -14.77 -18.14 -14.05
N LEU A 338 -13.64 -18.34 -13.38
CA LEU A 338 -12.83 -17.26 -12.81
C LEU A 338 -12.22 -16.37 -13.89
N GLN A 339 -11.81 -16.93 -15.04
CA GLN A 339 -11.33 -16.15 -16.18
C GLN A 339 -12.42 -15.20 -16.69
N ARG A 340 -13.64 -15.71 -16.89
CA ARG A 340 -14.78 -14.88 -17.34
C ARG A 340 -15.13 -13.79 -16.35
N TRP A 341 -15.10 -14.10 -15.05
CA TRP A 341 -15.32 -13.10 -14.01
C TRP A 341 -14.23 -12.02 -14.03
N LEU A 342 -12.96 -12.42 -14.10
CA LEU A 342 -11.84 -11.48 -14.10
C LEU A 342 -11.89 -10.54 -15.30
N ASP A 343 -12.30 -11.05 -16.47
CA ASP A 343 -12.46 -10.25 -17.67
C ASP A 343 -13.61 -9.24 -17.57
N LEU A 344 -14.73 -9.62 -16.93
CA LEU A 344 -15.85 -8.72 -16.63
C LEU A 344 -15.46 -7.66 -15.59
N GLU A 345 -14.75 -8.05 -14.53
CA GLU A 345 -14.33 -7.15 -13.46
C GLU A 345 -13.34 -6.11 -13.98
N ARG A 346 -12.36 -6.54 -14.80
CA ARG A 346 -11.44 -5.63 -15.51
C ARG A 346 -12.20 -4.60 -16.35
N ALA A 347 -13.19 -5.02 -17.12
CA ALA A 347 -14.01 -4.11 -17.93
C ALA A 347 -14.79 -3.10 -17.06
N THR A 348 -15.37 -3.59 -15.97
CA THR A 348 -16.18 -2.79 -15.03
C THR A 348 -15.34 -1.72 -14.34
N VAL A 349 -14.20 -2.12 -13.78
CA VAL A 349 -13.28 -1.20 -13.10
C VAL A 349 -12.68 -0.19 -14.08
N LEU A 350 -12.28 -0.61 -15.29
CA LEU A 350 -11.77 0.30 -16.31
C LEU A 350 -12.82 1.36 -16.68
N HIS A 351 -14.07 0.96 -16.88
CA HIS A 351 -15.15 1.88 -17.17
C HIS A 351 -15.38 2.88 -16.03
N GLY A 352 -15.32 2.40 -14.78
CA GLY A 352 -15.35 3.26 -13.59
C GLY A 352 -14.24 4.31 -13.61
N LEU A 353 -12.98 3.88 -13.80
CA LEU A 353 -11.80 4.76 -13.80
C LEU A 353 -11.85 5.83 -14.90
N VAL A 354 -12.37 5.50 -16.09
CA VAL A 354 -12.53 6.49 -17.18
C VAL A 354 -13.55 7.56 -16.81
N ARG A 355 -14.63 7.18 -16.10
CA ARG A 355 -15.68 8.10 -15.69
C ARG A 355 -15.24 9.02 -14.56
N THR A 356 -14.47 8.50 -13.61
CA THR A 356 -14.06 9.21 -12.40
C THR A 356 -12.56 9.50 -12.47
N ARG A 357 -12.18 10.74 -12.83
CA ARG A 357 -10.78 11.22 -12.80
C ARG A 357 -10.27 11.32 -11.34
N VAL A 358 -10.11 10.19 -10.67
CA VAL A 358 -9.93 10.10 -9.22
C VAL A 358 -8.51 9.69 -8.86
N GLN A 359 -8.00 10.28 -7.78
CA GLN A 359 -6.79 9.80 -7.12
C GLN A 359 -7.15 8.53 -6.35
N LEU A 360 -6.50 7.42 -6.70
CA LEU A 360 -6.75 6.13 -6.08
C LEU A 360 -6.14 6.08 -4.68
N ASN A 361 -6.91 5.60 -3.69
CA ASN A 361 -6.37 5.24 -2.38
C ASN A 361 -5.54 3.94 -2.46
N VAL A 362 -4.89 3.54 -1.36
CA VAL A 362 -4.02 2.35 -1.35
C VAL A 362 -4.78 1.04 -1.65
N PHE A 363 -6.03 0.93 -1.21
CA PHE A 363 -6.88 -0.24 -1.46
C PHE A 363 -7.21 -0.36 -2.95
N GLU A 364 -7.66 0.73 -3.56
CA GLU A 364 -7.97 0.79 -4.99
C GLU A 364 -6.73 0.56 -5.86
N GLN A 365 -5.56 1.07 -5.44
CA GLN A 365 -4.29 0.81 -6.12
C GLN A 365 -3.92 -0.68 -6.07
N LEU A 366 -4.07 -1.34 -4.93
CA LEU A 366 -3.77 -2.77 -4.80
C LEU A 366 -4.80 -3.65 -5.50
N HIS A 367 -6.08 -3.25 -5.53
CA HIS A 367 -7.09 -3.93 -6.33
C HIS A 367 -6.78 -3.82 -7.83
N LEU A 368 -6.39 -2.63 -8.30
CA LEU A 368 -5.94 -2.44 -9.69
C LEU A 368 -4.70 -3.30 -10.00
N MET A 369 -3.74 -3.39 -9.06
CA MET A 369 -2.60 -4.29 -9.19
C MET A 369 -3.03 -5.77 -9.27
N PHE A 370 -4.03 -6.19 -8.49
CA PHE A 370 -4.60 -7.53 -8.57
C PHE A 370 -5.20 -7.80 -9.95
N LEU A 371 -6.05 -6.91 -10.47
CA LEU A 371 -6.68 -7.08 -11.78
C LEU A 371 -5.64 -7.16 -12.91
N VAL A 372 -4.55 -6.41 -12.81
CA VAL A 372 -3.47 -6.41 -13.81
C VAL A 372 -2.52 -7.60 -13.65
N ARG A 373 -2.26 -8.09 -12.44
CA ARG A 373 -1.18 -9.08 -12.21
C ARG A 373 -1.69 -10.50 -11.90
N SER A 374 -2.96 -10.64 -11.55
CA SER A 374 -3.55 -11.95 -11.24
C SER A 374 -4.00 -12.69 -12.51
N THR A 375 -4.12 -14.00 -12.37
CA THR A 375 -4.59 -14.92 -13.41
C THR A 375 -5.68 -15.81 -12.84
N ALA A 376 -6.59 -16.29 -13.71
CA ALA A 376 -7.64 -17.22 -13.29
C ALA A 376 -7.06 -18.50 -12.65
N LYS A 377 -5.92 -18.98 -13.17
CA LYS A 377 -5.18 -20.11 -12.58
C LYS A 377 -4.77 -19.85 -11.13
N ALA A 378 -4.14 -18.70 -10.86
CA ALA A 378 -3.71 -18.36 -9.50
C ALA A 378 -4.90 -18.22 -8.54
N MET A 379 -6.03 -17.67 -9.02
CA MET A 379 -7.27 -17.61 -8.25
C MET A 379 -7.86 -19.00 -7.99
N CYS A 380 -7.83 -19.88 -8.98
CA CYS A 380 -8.31 -21.26 -8.86
C CYS A 380 -7.46 -22.06 -7.86
N ASP A 381 -6.13 -21.97 -7.95
CA ASP A 381 -5.20 -22.61 -7.02
C ASP A 381 -5.45 -22.11 -5.58
N ALA A 382 -5.65 -20.80 -5.40
CA ALA A 382 -5.97 -20.22 -4.09
C ALA A 382 -7.32 -20.71 -3.55
N SER A 383 -8.35 -20.82 -4.40
CA SER A 383 -9.67 -21.28 -3.97
C SER A 383 -9.66 -22.76 -3.57
N VAL A 384 -8.86 -23.60 -4.25
CA VAL A 384 -8.66 -25.01 -3.87
C VAL A 384 -8.00 -25.12 -2.50
N LEU A 385 -7.02 -24.26 -2.19
CA LEU A 385 -6.39 -24.21 -0.86
C LEU A 385 -7.40 -23.81 0.23
N LEU A 386 -8.23 -22.79 -0.05
CA LEU A 386 -9.27 -22.32 0.87
C LEU A 386 -10.34 -23.38 1.14
N GLU A 387 -10.80 -24.07 0.09
CA GLU A 387 -11.78 -25.16 0.19
C GLU A 387 -11.21 -26.36 0.98
N LYS A 388 -9.96 -26.76 0.69
CA LYS A 388 -9.27 -27.83 1.44
C LYS A 388 -9.15 -27.50 2.94
N ALA A 389 -8.93 -26.24 3.27
CA ALA A 389 -8.86 -25.75 4.66
C ALA A 389 -10.24 -25.49 5.29
N ASN A 390 -11.34 -25.71 4.56
CA ASN A 390 -12.71 -25.40 4.97
C ASN A 390 -12.90 -23.94 5.38
N VAL A 391 -12.19 -23.01 4.73
CA VAL A 391 -12.36 -21.55 4.93
C VAL A 391 -13.56 -21.05 4.13
N ILE A 392 -13.78 -21.62 2.94
CA ILE A 392 -14.90 -21.33 2.04
C ILE A 392 -15.72 -22.58 1.74
#